data_AF-A0A958M194-F1
#
_entry.id   AF-A0A958M194-F1
#
_cell.length_a   1.000
_cell.length_b   1.000
_cell.length_c   1.000
_cell.angle_alpha   90.00
_cell.angle_beta   90.00
_cell.angle_gamma   90.00
#
_symmetry.space_group_name_H-M   'P 1'
#
loop_
_entity.id
_entity.type
_entity.pdbx_description
1 polymer ?
#
loop_
_entity_poly.entity_id
_entity_poly.type
_entity_poly.pdbx_seq_one_letter_code
_entity_poly.pdbx_strand_id
1 'polypeptide(L)'
;MIPPYILGLLFIITVAQGSAIEKPVSLAVTIYNDKFAMVKDTRSISFDEGRSDLYFTDVSSNIQTETVTFKALKNPESIKVFEQNYQANLVNPDSIT
;
A
#
# COMPACT_ATOMS: atom_id res chain seq x y z
N MET A 1 -17.72 37.67 -20.95
CA MET A 1 -17.70 38.09 -19.54
C MET A 1 -18.37 37.00 -18.73
N ILE A 2 -17.61 36.12 -18.07
CA ILE A 2 -18.15 34.94 -17.38
C ILE A 2 -18.65 35.36 -15.98
N PRO A 3 -19.88 35.00 -15.56
CA PRO A 3 -20.47 35.49 -14.31
C PRO A 3 -19.77 34.97 -13.04
N PRO A 4 -19.67 35.78 -11.96
CA PRO A 4 -18.83 35.50 -10.78
C PRO A 4 -19.30 34.32 -9.92
N TYR A 5 -20.56 33.90 -10.05
CA TYR A 5 -21.15 32.80 -9.27
C TYR A 5 -20.76 31.41 -9.77
N ILE A 6 -20.26 31.28 -11.02
CA ILE A 6 -19.75 30.01 -11.55
C ILE A 6 -18.40 29.64 -10.88
N LEU A 7 -17.64 30.63 -10.40
CA LEU A 7 -16.38 30.40 -9.69
C LEU A 7 -16.61 29.93 -8.24
N GLY A 8 -17.75 30.28 -7.64
CA GLY A 8 -18.11 29.90 -6.26
C GLY A 8 -18.63 28.46 -6.12
N LEU A 9 -19.20 27.88 -7.18
CA LEU A 9 -19.74 26.52 -7.13
C LEU A 9 -18.67 25.43 -7.39
N LEU A 10 -17.48 25.80 -7.87
CA LEU A 10 -16.40 24.87 -8.24
C LEU A 10 -15.40 24.58 -7.10
N PHE A 11 -15.71 25.00 -5.86
CA PHE A 11 -14.81 24.80 -4.70
C PHE A 11 -15.27 23.70 -3.72
N ILE A 12 -16.21 22.82 -4.13
CA ILE A 12 -16.73 21.73 -3.27
C ILE A 12 -16.22 20.34 -3.69
N ILE A 13 -15.20 20.25 -4.54
CA ILE A 13 -14.47 18.99 -4.68
C ILE A 13 -13.19 19.11 -3.87
N THR A 14 -13.34 19.11 -2.54
CA THR A 14 -12.27 18.60 -1.69
C THR A 14 -12.13 17.13 -2.08
N VAL A 15 -11.17 16.83 -2.95
CA VAL A 15 -10.71 15.46 -3.14
C VAL A 15 -10.26 15.03 -1.75
N ALA A 16 -11.04 14.18 -1.08
CA ALA A 16 -10.54 13.40 0.02
C ALA A 16 -9.45 12.52 -0.61
N GLN A 17 -8.22 13.05 -0.61
CA GLN A 17 -7.06 12.21 -0.81
C GLN A 17 -7.11 11.29 0.40
N GLY A 18 -7.41 10.03 0.13
CA GLY A 18 -7.28 8.96 1.08
C GLY A 18 -5.91 8.33 0.87
N SER A 19 -5.34 7.81 1.94
CA SER A 19 -4.11 7.04 1.83
C SER A 19 -4.27 5.91 0.83
N ALA A 20 -3.39 5.87 -0.16
CA ALA A 20 -3.52 4.96 -1.28
C ALA A 20 -2.15 4.42 -1.66
N ILE A 21 -2.11 3.10 -1.90
CA ILE A 21 -0.96 2.44 -2.49
C ILE A 21 -1.12 2.57 -4.00
N GLU A 22 -0.24 3.34 -4.62
CA GLU A 22 -0.17 3.44 -6.06
C GLU A 22 0.52 2.20 -6.66
N LYS A 23 0.49 2.09 -7.99
CA LYS A 23 1.09 0.95 -8.69
C LYS A 23 2.58 0.78 -8.31
N PRO A 24 3.08 -0.47 -8.29
CA PRO A 24 4.48 -0.73 -7.98
C PRO A 24 5.40 0.07 -8.89
N VAL A 25 6.34 0.79 -8.28
CA VAL A 25 7.36 1.56 -8.99
C VAL A 25 8.49 0.64 -9.42
N SER A 26 8.82 -0.36 -8.61
CA SER A 26 9.85 -1.35 -8.92
C SER A 26 9.63 -2.65 -8.17
N LEU A 27 9.83 -3.77 -8.86
CA LEU A 27 9.87 -5.12 -8.29
C LEU A 27 11.19 -5.79 -8.70
N ALA A 28 11.97 -6.21 -7.70
CA ALA A 28 13.20 -6.96 -7.92
C ALA A 28 13.14 -8.30 -7.16
N VAL A 29 13.63 -9.35 -7.80
CA VAL A 29 13.69 -10.69 -7.23
C VAL A 29 15.11 -11.23 -7.36
N THR A 30 15.68 -11.68 -6.25
CA THR A 30 16.95 -12.41 -6.21
C THR A 30 16.67 -13.84 -5.79
N ILE A 31 16.99 -14.79 -6.67
CA ILE A 31 16.78 -16.21 -6.42
C ILE A 31 18.05 -16.78 -5.79
N TYR A 32 17.89 -17.45 -4.65
CA TYR A 32 18.95 -18.22 -4.00
C TYR A 32 18.77 -19.71 -4.32
N ASN A 33 19.78 -20.52 -4.03
CA ASN A 33 19.62 -21.96 -3.94
C ASN A 33 18.61 -22.34 -2.82
N ASP A 34 18.16 -23.58 -2.79
CA ASP A 34 17.31 -24.13 -1.72
C ASP A 34 15.89 -23.54 -1.62
N LYS A 35 15.30 -23.17 -2.76
CA LYS A 35 13.90 -22.73 -2.89
C LYS A 35 13.57 -21.41 -2.17
N PHE A 36 14.57 -20.59 -1.86
CA PHE A 36 14.37 -19.25 -1.31
C PHE A 36 14.59 -18.18 -2.37
N ALA A 37 13.82 -17.10 -2.27
CA ALA A 37 14.03 -15.90 -3.06
C ALA A 37 13.82 -14.68 -2.16
N MET A 38 14.63 -13.64 -2.36
CA MET A 38 14.40 -12.33 -1.77
C MET A 38 13.61 -11.48 -2.76
N VAL A 39 12.53 -10.88 -2.27
CA VAL A 39 11.69 -9.96 -3.03
C VAL A 39 11.86 -8.56 -2.46
N LYS A 40 12.14 -7.59 -3.32
CA LYS A 40 12.13 -6.16 -3.00
C LYS A 40 11.06 -5.48 -3.84
N ASP A 41 9.97 -5.09 -3.19
CA ASP A 41 8.87 -4.33 -3.78
C ASP A 41 8.95 -2.87 -3.30
N THR A 42 8.95 -1.93 -4.24
CA THR A 42 8.91 -0.48 -3.96
C THR A 42 7.66 0.10 -4.59
N ARG A 43 6.79 0.68 -3.76
CA ARG A 43 5.54 1.33 -4.18
C ARG A 43 5.54 2.81 -3.85
N SER A 44 4.85 3.59 -4.67
CA SER A 44 4.50 4.97 -4.32
C SER A 44 3.26 4.92 -3.44
N ILE A 45 3.29 5.64 -2.33
CA ILE A 45 2.20 5.65 -1.35
C ILE A 45 1.92 7.09 -1.00
N SER A 46 0.67 7.50 -1.20
CA SER A 46 0.15 8.76 -0.71
C SER A 46 -0.35 8.53 0.70
N PHE A 47 0.09 9.36 1.64
CA PHE A 47 -0.33 9.30 3.05
C PHE A 47 -1.13 10.54 3.40
N ASP A 48 -2.27 10.32 4.05
CA ASP A 48 -3.02 11.38 4.72
C ASP A 48 -2.30 11.82 5.99
N GLU A 49 -2.64 13.01 6.48
CA GLU A 49 -2.19 13.42 7.81
C GLU A 49 -2.81 12.53 8.90
N GLY A 50 -1.98 12.11 9.86
CA GLY A 50 -2.41 11.28 10.98
C GLY A 50 -2.24 9.78 10.74
N ARG A 51 -3.24 8.98 11.12
CA ARG A 51 -3.19 7.52 11.04
C ARG A 51 -3.84 7.04 9.74
N SER A 52 -3.16 6.12 9.07
CA SER A 52 -3.63 5.48 7.85
C SER A 52 -3.45 3.97 7.94
N ASP A 53 -4.48 3.24 7.54
CA ASP A 53 -4.43 1.78 7.41
C ASP A 53 -4.23 1.43 5.93
N LEU A 54 -3.23 0.59 5.65
CA LEU A 54 -2.82 0.23 4.30
C LEU A 54 -2.88 -1.28 4.11
N TYR A 55 -3.43 -1.72 2.98
CA TYR A 55 -3.58 -3.14 2.65
C TYR A 55 -2.69 -3.49 1.46
N PHE A 56 -1.64 -4.25 1.71
CA PHE A 56 -0.76 -4.79 0.67
C PHE A 56 -1.32 -6.14 0.20
N THR A 57 -1.98 -6.13 -0.94
CA THR A 57 -2.47 -7.35 -1.61
C THR A 57 -1.44 -7.93 -2.56
N ASP A 58 -1.75 -9.13 -3.08
CA ASP A 58 -0.97 -9.82 -4.11
C ASP A 58 0.45 -10.20 -3.67
N VAL A 59 0.61 -10.49 -2.38
CA VAL A 59 1.84 -11.04 -1.81
C VAL A 59 1.88 -12.56 -1.98
N SER A 60 3.09 -13.12 -2.01
CA SER A 60 3.28 -14.57 -2.13
C SER A 60 2.59 -15.31 -0.98
N SER A 61 1.91 -16.41 -1.29
CA SER A 61 1.36 -17.33 -0.27
C SER A 61 2.44 -18.03 0.55
N ASN A 62 3.68 -18.06 0.08
CA ASN A 62 4.85 -18.64 0.75
C ASN A 62 5.70 -17.57 1.46
N ILE A 63 5.17 -16.36 1.66
CA ILE A 63 5.89 -15.29 2.35
C ILE A 63 6.18 -15.68 3.80
N GLN A 64 7.42 -15.49 4.23
CA GLN A 64 7.82 -15.61 5.63
C GLN A 64 7.52 -14.29 6.33
N THR A 65 6.39 -14.22 7.02
CA THR A 65 5.84 -12.98 7.62
C THR A 65 6.83 -12.27 8.56
N GLU A 66 7.63 -13.05 9.29
CA GLU A 66 8.67 -12.61 10.23
C GLU A 66 9.86 -11.92 9.55
N THR A 67 10.01 -12.08 8.23
CA THR A 67 11.10 -11.47 7.45
C THR A 67 10.68 -10.18 6.76
N VAL A 68 9.39 -9.85 6.75
CA VAL A 68 8.90 -8.70 6.00
C VAL A 68 9.21 -7.42 6.75
N THR A 69 9.76 -6.43 6.05
CA THR A 69 10.10 -5.13 6.62
C THR A 69 9.53 -4.02 5.74
N PHE A 70 8.89 -3.04 6.36
CA PHE A 70 8.51 -1.80 5.71
C PHE A 70 9.53 -0.70 6.01
N LYS A 71 9.93 0.03 4.97
CA LYS A 71 10.80 1.21 5.11
C LYS A 71 10.33 2.33 4.20
N ALA A 72 10.06 3.49 4.79
CA ALA A 72 9.84 4.71 4.03
C ALA A 72 11.16 5.16 3.39
N LEU A 73 11.18 5.29 2.07
CA LEU A 73 12.37 5.72 1.32
C LEU A 73 12.48 7.25 1.20
N LYS A 74 11.34 7.94 1.23
CA LYS A 74 11.23 9.41 1.19
C LYS A 74 10.74 9.89 2.55
N ASN A 75 11.44 10.86 3.14
CA ASN A 75 11.13 11.43 4.46
C ASN A 75 10.92 10.36 5.56
N PRO A 76 11.90 9.49 5.83
CA PRO A 76 11.73 8.37 6.77
C PRO A 76 11.31 8.81 8.19
N GLU A 77 11.73 10.00 8.63
CA GLU A 77 11.39 10.54 9.95
C GLU A 77 9.91 10.97 10.08
N SER A 78 9.19 11.15 8.97
CA SER A 78 7.78 11.56 8.99
C SER A 78 6.80 10.39 9.01
N ILE A 79 7.29 9.15 8.90
CA ILE A 79 6.45 7.95 8.82
C ILE A 79 6.82 6.99 9.94
N LYS A 80 5.81 6.57 10.71
CA LYS A 80 5.97 5.56 11.76
C LYS A 80 4.99 4.42 11.55
N VAL A 81 5.50 3.19 11.59
CA VAL A 81 4.68 1.98 11.58
C VAL A 81 4.28 1.68 13.02
N PHE A 82 2.97 1.68 13.28
CA PHE A 82 2.42 1.31 14.59
C PHE A 82 2.20 -0.19 14.70
N GLU A 83 1.68 -0.79 13.62
CA GLU A 83 1.26 -2.17 13.58
C GLU A 83 1.44 -2.71 12.16
N GLN A 84 1.81 -3.99 12.06
CA GLN A 84 1.89 -4.71 10.81
C GLN A 84 1.29 -6.09 11.00
N ASN A 85 0.17 -6.33 10.34
CA ASN A 85 -0.54 -7.60 10.39
C ASN A 85 -0.45 -8.31 9.05
N TYR A 86 -0.26 -9.62 9.10
CA TYR A 86 -0.33 -10.50 7.95
C TYR A 86 -1.53 -11.41 8.09
N GLN A 87 -2.44 -11.35 7.11
CA GLN A 87 -3.60 -12.21 7.05
C GLN A 87 -3.52 -13.04 5.79
N ALA A 88 -3.33 -14.35 5.94
CA ALA A 88 -3.54 -15.27 4.85
C ALA A 88 -5.05 -15.45 4.66
N ASN A 89 -5.58 -14.98 3.53
CA ASN A 89 -6.97 -15.29 3.17
C ASN A 89 -7.02 -16.74 2.70
N LEU A 90 -7.20 -17.67 3.65
CA LEU A 90 -7.48 -19.07 3.36
C LEU A 90 -8.93 -19.17 2.88
N VAL A 91 -9.20 -18.75 1.64
CA VAL A 91 -10.46 -19.14 1.00
C VAL A 91 -10.36 -20.65 0.79
N ASN A 92 -10.98 -21.43 1.66
CA ASN A 92 -11.09 -22.86 1.48
C ASN A 92 -12.16 -23.12 0.41
N PRO A 93 -11.80 -23.58 -0.80
CA PRO A 93 -12.76 -23.80 -1.88
C PRO A 93 -13.82 -24.86 -1.53
N ASP A 94 -13.60 -25.66 -0.49
CA ASP A 94 -14.57 -26.65 0.01
C ASP A 94 -15.71 -26.01 0.85
N SER A 95 -15.67 -24.69 1.11
CA SER A 95 -16.71 -24.01 1.91
C SER A 95 -17.99 -23.71 1.11
N ILE A 96 -18.01 -24.04 -0.18
CA ILE A 96 -19.18 -23.95 -1.06
C ILE A 96 -19.54 -25.35 -1.57
N THR A 97 -19.96 -26.25 -0.68
CA THR A 97 -20.63 -27.50 -1.07
C THR A 97 -21.78 -27.79 -0.12
#